data_AF-A0A524HF33-F1
#
_entry.id   AF-A0A524HF33-F1
#
_cell.length_a   1.000
_cell.length_b   1.000
_cell.length_c   1.000
_cell.angle_alpha   90.00
_cell.angle_beta   90.00
_cell.angle_gamma   90.00
#
_symmetry.space_group_name_H-M   'P 1'
#
loop_
_entity.id
_entity.type
_entity.pdbx_description
1 polymer ?
#
loop_
_entity_poly.entity_id
_entity_poly.type
_entity_poly.pdbx_seq_one_letter_code
_entity_poly.pdbx_strand_id
1 'polypeptide(L)'
;MNYLLSVSEVKDLIKKAEFSFRHQECATCECYLGYVAQLEIDSDQEGRNYLKETKPDRDQIHDCLGCDPCAPGILYTTYLRRKTGKTK
;
A
#
# COMPACT_ATOMS: atom_id res chain seq x y z
N MET A 1 18.55 9.62 -3.76
CA MET A 1 18.33 9.05 -5.09
C MET A 1 16.86 8.62 -5.16
N ASN A 2 16.05 9.26 -6.01
CA ASN A 2 14.68 8.80 -6.28
C ASN A 2 14.78 7.57 -7.20
N TYR A 3 14.92 6.39 -6.61
CA TYR A 3 14.74 5.13 -7.31
C TYR A 3 13.24 4.85 -7.39
N LEU A 4 12.72 4.69 -8.60
CA LEU A 4 11.33 4.28 -8.82
C LEU A 4 11.20 2.78 -8.55
N LEU A 5 10.12 2.36 -7.90
CA LEU A 5 9.83 0.95 -7.70
C LEU A 5 9.53 0.28 -9.05
N SER A 6 10.19 -0.84 -9.30
CA SER A 6 9.85 -1.74 -10.39
C SER A 6 8.51 -2.43 -10.15
N VAL A 7 7.84 -2.88 -11.22
CA VAL A 7 6.60 -3.68 -11.10
C VAL A 7 6.77 -4.92 -10.20
N SER A 8 7.95 -5.56 -10.19
CA SER A 8 8.24 -6.67 -9.28
C SER A 8 8.26 -6.25 -7.81
N GLU A 9 8.89 -5.11 -7.50
CA GLU A 9 8.93 -4.59 -6.13
C GLU A 9 7.54 -4.20 -5.64
N VAL A 10 6.73 -3.59 -6.52
CA VAL A 10 5.34 -3.24 -6.23
C VAL A 10 4.51 -4.50 -5.94
N LYS A 11 4.61 -5.54 -6.77
CA LYS A 11 3.92 -6.82 -6.56
C LYS A 11 4.29 -7.45 -5.22
N ASP A 12 5.57 -7.44 -4.87
CA ASP A 12 6.04 -7.96 -3.59
C ASP A 12 5.51 -7.15 -2.40
N LEU A 13 5.43 -5.83 -2.53
CA LEU A 13 4.92 -4.92 -1.50
C LEU A 13 3.41 -5.07 -1.31
N ILE A 14 2.64 -5.27 -2.38
CA ILE A 14 1.20 -5.54 -2.35
C ILE A 14 0.92 -6.91 -1.73
N LYS A 15 1.62 -7.96 -2.18
CA LYS A 15 1.47 -9.32 -1.62
C LYS A 15 1.78 -9.36 -0.12
N LYS A 16 2.79 -8.63 0.33
CA LYS A 16 3.09 -8.48 1.77
C LYS A 16 1.98 -7.78 2.53
N ALA A 17 1.33 -6.80 1.91
CA ALA A 17 0.19 -6.11 2.52
C ALA A 17 -1.01 -7.04 2.67
N GLU A 18 -1.40 -7.71 1.61
CA GLU A 18 -2.52 -8.66 1.61
C GLU A 18 -2.32 -9.78 2.65
N PHE A 19 -1.10 -10.31 2.76
CA PHE A 19 -0.77 -11.33 3.77
C PHE A 19 -0.84 -10.81 5.22
N SER A 20 -0.75 -9.50 5.43
CA SER A 20 -0.79 -8.89 6.76
C SER A 20 -2.20 -8.51 7.23
N PHE A 21 -3.20 -8.61 6.36
CA PHE A 21 -4.56 -8.21 6.68
C PHE A 21 -5.18 -9.12 7.73
N ARG A 22 -5.82 -8.50 8.73
CA ARG A 22 -6.59 -9.21 9.76
C ARG A 22 -8.02 -9.53 9.31
N HIS A 23 -8.56 -8.69 8.43
CA HIS A 23 -9.91 -8.76 7.89
C HIS A 23 -9.81 -8.62 6.37
N GLN A 24 -10.66 -9.30 5.60
CA GLN A 24 -10.62 -9.24 4.14
C GLN A 24 -10.94 -7.81 3.65
N GLU A 25 -11.78 -7.11 4.40
CA GLU A 25 -12.19 -5.73 4.23
C GLU A 25 -11.01 -4.74 4.30
N CYS A 26 -9.87 -5.13 4.90
CA CYS A 26 -8.66 -4.29 4.88
C CYS A 26 -8.17 -3.99 3.45
N ALA A 27 -8.52 -4.81 2.45
CA ALA A 27 -8.22 -4.57 1.05
C ALA A 27 -8.98 -3.37 0.44
N THR A 28 -10.04 -2.89 1.10
CA THR A 28 -10.84 -1.74 0.64
C THR A 28 -10.92 -0.60 1.66
N CYS A 29 -10.24 -0.73 2.80
CA CYS A 29 -10.00 0.35 3.76
C CYS A 29 -9.25 1.55 3.14
N GLU A 30 -9.64 2.77 3.53
CA GLU A 30 -8.86 3.99 3.24
C GLU A 30 -7.37 3.90 3.66
N CYS A 31 -7.07 3.22 4.78
CA CYS A 31 -5.68 3.04 5.22
C CYS A 31 -4.83 2.28 4.20
N TYR A 32 -5.39 1.24 3.57
CA TYR A 32 -4.69 0.48 2.53
C TYR A 32 -4.62 1.27 1.23
N LEU A 33 -5.68 1.99 0.86
CA LEU A 33 -5.65 2.87 -0.30
C LEU A 33 -4.59 3.96 -0.19
N GLY A 34 -4.38 4.53 1.00
CA GLY A 34 -3.28 5.45 1.26
C GLY A 34 -1.91 4.83 1.00
N TYR A 35 -1.72 3.57 1.39
CA TYR A 35 -0.50 2.83 1.09
C TYR A 35 -0.33 2.60 -0.42
N VAL A 36 -1.37 2.10 -1.11
CA VAL A 36 -1.38 1.86 -2.56
C VAL A 36 -1.11 3.14 -3.34
N ALA A 37 -1.72 4.25 -2.95
CA ALA A 37 -1.50 5.56 -3.58
C ALA A 37 -0.05 6.03 -3.45
N GLN A 38 0.58 5.81 -2.28
CA GLN A 38 1.99 6.15 -2.11
C GLN A 38 2.90 5.27 -2.97
N LEU A 39 2.61 3.96 -3.06
CA LEU A 39 3.34 3.07 -3.96
C LEU A 39 3.20 3.54 -5.41
N GLU A 40 2.01 3.95 -5.84
CA GLU A 40 1.77 4.44 -7.20
C GLU A 40 2.62 5.69 -7.52
N ILE A 41 2.71 6.64 -6.58
CA ILE A 41 3.56 7.85 -6.72
C ILE A 41 5.03 7.47 -6.92
N ASP A 42 5.49 6.44 -6.20
CA ASP A 42 6.89 6.03 -6.17
C ASP A 42 7.25 4.93 -7.17
N SER A 43 6.29 4.49 -8.00
CA SER A 43 6.48 3.40 -8.98
C SER A 43 6.85 3.92 -10.36
N ASP A 44 7.51 3.07 -11.15
CA ASP A 44 7.63 3.24 -12.60
C ASP A 44 6.29 3.09 -13.33
N GLN A 45 6.28 3.23 -14.66
CA GLN A 45 5.05 3.16 -15.43
C GLN A 45 4.36 1.79 -15.36
N GLU A 46 5.12 0.70 -15.30
CA GLU A 46 4.58 -0.66 -15.23
C GLU A 46 3.95 -0.93 -13.87
N GLY A 47 4.62 -0.50 -12.79
CA GLY A 47 4.10 -0.56 -11.43
C GLY A 47 2.82 0.25 -11.26
N ARG A 48 2.75 1.46 -11.85
CA ARG A 48 1.52 2.27 -11.85
C ARG A 48 0.37 1.58 -12.60
N ASN A 49 0.65 0.96 -13.74
CA ASN A 49 -0.37 0.25 -14.51
C ASN A 49 -0.91 -0.94 -13.70
N TYR A 50 -0.03 -1.74 -13.10
CA TYR A 50 -0.41 -2.83 -12.21
C TYR A 50 -1.29 -2.35 -11.05
N LEU A 51 -0.91 -1.27 -10.35
CA LEU A 51 -1.68 -0.75 -9.21
C LEU A 51 -3.06 -0.24 -9.60
N LYS A 52 -3.22 0.31 -10.80
CA LYS A 52 -4.54 0.74 -11.31
C LYS A 52 -5.49 -0.42 -11.52
N GLU A 53 -4.97 -1.57 -11.97
CA GLU A 53 -5.75 -2.79 -12.18
C GLU A 53 -6.17 -3.46 -10.85
N THR A 54 -5.41 -3.23 -9.77
CA THR A 54 -5.67 -3.85 -8.46
C THR A 54 -6.49 -2.98 -7.50
N LYS A 55 -6.82 -1.73 -7.88
CA LYS A 55 -7.59 -0.83 -7.00
C LYS A 55 -9.05 -1.29 -6.93
N PRO A 56 -9.65 -1.33 -5.73
CA PRO A 56 -11.07 -1.62 -5.60
C PRO A 56 -11.93 -0.50 -6.20
N ASP A 57 -13.15 -0.86 -6.57
CA ASP A 57 -14.12 0.12 -7.05
C ASP A 57 -14.49 1.09 -5.92
N ARG A 58 -14.83 2.33 -6.29
CA ARG A 58 -15.01 3.42 -5.33
C ARG A 58 -16.11 3.15 -4.30
N ASP A 59 -17.14 2.40 -4.69
CA ASP A 59 -18.27 2.01 -3.84
C ASP A 59 -17.94 0.90 -2.83
N GLN A 60 -16.82 0.19 -3.04
CA GLN A 60 -16.31 -0.84 -2.11
C GLN A 60 -15.42 -0.24 -1.01
N ILE A 61 -14.99 1.02 -1.20
CA ILE A 61 -14.12 1.73 -0.27
C ILE A 61 -14.90 2.08 0.99
N HIS A 62 -14.30 1.81 2.14
CA HIS A 62 -14.86 2.20 3.42
C HIS A 62 -13.81 2.82 4.34
N ASP A 63 -14.32 3.54 5.34
CA ASP A 63 -13.53 4.17 6.38
C ASP A 63 -12.77 3.13 7.23
N CYS A 64 -11.88 3.62 8.09
CA CYS A 64 -11.13 2.78 9.02
C CYS A 64 -12.04 1.89 9.88
N LEU A 65 -11.73 0.60 9.96
CA LEU A 65 -12.43 -0.38 10.82
C LEU A 65 -12.06 -0.29 12.31
N GLY A 66 -11.17 0.63 12.69
CA GLY A 66 -10.70 0.76 14.08
C GLY A 66 -9.71 -0.33 14.52
N CYS A 67 -9.03 -1.01 13.59
CA CYS A 67 -8.06 -2.05 13.91
C CYS A 67 -6.89 -1.53 14.75
N ASP A 68 -6.54 -2.27 15.82
CA ASP A 68 -5.33 -2.03 16.62
C ASP A 68 -4.53 -3.34 16.86
N PRO A 69 -3.32 -3.49 16.29
CA PRO A 69 -2.70 -2.64 15.27
C PRO A 69 -3.40 -2.69 13.90
N CYS A 70 -3.35 -1.55 13.17
CA CYS A 70 -3.75 -1.45 11.76
C CYS A 70 -2.60 -1.85 10.83
N ALA A 71 -2.69 -3.05 10.26
CA ALA A 71 -1.66 -3.60 9.36
C ALA A 71 -1.32 -2.68 8.16
N PRO A 72 -2.28 -2.20 7.34
CA PRO A 72 -1.96 -1.30 6.23
C PRO A 72 -1.35 0.04 6.70
N GLY A 73 -1.80 0.58 7.84
CA GLY A 73 -1.23 1.80 8.42
C GLY A 73 0.24 1.61 8.86
N ILE A 74 0.56 0.46 9.43
CA ILE A 74 1.95 0.11 9.81
C ILE A 74 2.82 -0.04 8.55
N LEU A 75 2.32 -0.68 7.50
CA LEU A 75 3.06 -0.83 6.25
C LEU A 75 3.35 0.51 5.60
N TYR A 76 2.36 1.39 5.54
CA TYR A 76 2.52 2.74 5.02
C TYR A 76 3.60 3.53 5.77
N THR A 77 3.51 3.59 7.10
CA THR A 77 4.50 4.31 7.91
C THR A 77 5.89 3.67 7.84
N THR A 78 5.98 2.34 7.76
CA THR A 78 7.25 1.62 7.58
C THR A 78 7.88 1.94 6.23
N TYR A 79 7.09 1.97 5.17
CA TYR A 79 7.54 2.33 3.83
C TYR A 79 8.11 3.76 3.79
N LEU A 80 7.37 4.73 4.35
CA LEU A 80 7.82 6.12 4.42
C LEU A 80 9.12 6.30 5.22
N ARG A 81 9.30 5.56 6.32
CA ARG A 81 10.54 5.57 7.11
C ARG A 81 11.73 5.07 6.32
N ARG A 82 11.57 3.97 5.57
CA ARG A 82 12.60 3.43 4.68
C ARG A 82 12.98 4.44 3.59
N LYS A 83 11.99 5.07 2.96
CA LYS A 83 12.19 6.11 1.94
C LYS A 83 12.97 7.31 2.47
N THR A 84 12.68 7.75 3.69
CA THR A 84 13.31 8.95 4.29
C THR A 84 14.64 8.67 4.99
N GLY A 85 15.12 7.42 5.01
CA GLY A 85 16.32 7.03 5.74
C GLY A 85 16.19 7.16 7.27
N LYS A 86 14.97 7.40 7.77
CA LYS A 86 14.67 7.52 9.20
C LYS A 86 14.28 6.17 9.76
N THR A 87 15.27 5.30 9.90
CA THR A 87 15.15 4.11 10.77
C THR A 87 15.30 4.62 12.21
N LYS A 88 14.26 4.43 13.04
CA LYS A 88 14.43 4.54 14.50
C LYS A 88 15.21 3.33 14.99
#